data_AF-A0A3A6NU33-F1
#
_entry.id   AF-A0A3A6NU33-F1
#
_cell.length_a   1.000
_cell.length_b   1.000
_cell.length_c   1.000
_cell.angle_alpha   90.00
_cell.angle_beta   90.00
_cell.angle_gamma   90.00
#
_symmetry.space_group_name_H-M   'P 1'
#
loop_
_entity.id
_entity.type
_entity.pdbx_description
1 polymer ?
#
loop_
_entity_poly.entity_id
_entity_poly.type
_entity_poly.pdbx_seq_one_letter_code
_entity_poly.pdbx_strand_id
1 'polypeptide(L)'
;MDPKQFFEQLQTQINQILETSPAKDIEKNIRALLTQGLAKLDVVTREEFDAQSLQLARIRERLEVLEKRVAELETILTSGQTYQRS
;
A
#
# COMPACT_ATOMS: atom_id res chain seq x y z
N MET A 1 -11.51 6.89 -1.98
CA MET A 1 -11.88 7.71 -3.16
C MET A 1 -11.43 6.96 -4.39
N ASP A 2 -12.26 6.85 -5.43
CA ASP A 2 -11.87 6.20 -6.67
C ASP A 2 -10.84 7.06 -7.43
N PRO A 3 -9.70 6.50 -7.88
CA PRO A 3 -8.66 7.25 -8.60
C PRO A 3 -9.22 8.02 -9.81
N LYS A 4 -10.21 7.44 -10.50
CA LYS A 4 -10.86 8.05 -11.67
C LYS A 4 -11.57 9.37 -11.35
N GLN A 5 -12.33 9.42 -10.25
CA GLN A 5 -13.07 10.62 -9.84
C GLN A 5 -12.10 11.76 -9.47
N PHE A 6 -10.94 11.43 -8.91
CA PHE A 6 -9.91 12.40 -8.62
C PHE A 6 -9.28 13.01 -9.88
N PHE A 7 -8.98 12.20 -10.90
CA PHE A 7 -8.45 12.69 -12.18
C PHE A 7 -9.44 13.63 -12.90
N GLU A 8 -10.73 13.31 -12.86
CA GLU A 8 -11.79 14.18 -13.41
C GLU A 8 -11.85 15.54 -12.69
N GLN A 9 -11.72 15.54 -11.36
CA GLN A 9 -11.67 16.76 -10.55
C GLN A 9 -10.42 17.60 -10.83
N LEU A 10 -9.25 16.96 -10.99
CA LEU A 10 -8.02 17.65 -11.38
C LEU A 10 -8.13 18.29 -12.77
N GLN A 11 -8.66 17.57 -13.76
CA GLN A 11 -8.86 18.09 -15.11
C GLN A 11 -9.74 19.35 -15.08
N THR A 12 -10.83 19.29 -14.31
CA THR A 12 -11.75 20.42 -14.14
C THR A 12 -11.06 21.63 -13.49
N GLN A 13 -10.30 21.42 -12.41
CA GLN A 13 -9.58 22.50 -11.73
C GLN A 13 -8.46 23.11 -12.59
N ILE A 14 -7.73 22.30 -13.36
CA ILE A 14 -6.68 22.79 -14.27
C ILE A 14 -7.29 23.68 -15.36
N ASN A 15 -8.39 23.25 -15.99
CA ASN A 15 -9.09 24.05 -16.99
C ASN A 15 -9.54 25.39 -16.41
N GLN A 16 -10.07 25.38 -15.18
CA GLN A 16 -10.51 26.60 -14.50
C GLN A 16 -9.35 27.57 -14.21
N ILE A 17 -8.17 27.08 -13.81
CA ILE A 17 -6.98 27.93 -13.61
C ILE A 17 -6.53 28.53 -14.93
N LEU A 18 -6.55 27.77 -16.02
CA LEU A 18 -6.14 28.25 -17.34
C LEU A 18 -7.07 29.37 -17.86
N GLU A 19 -8.37 29.31 -17.56
CA GLU A 19 -9.34 30.33 -17.97
C GLU A 19 -9.29 31.60 -17.09
N THR A 20 -8.95 31.47 -15.82
CA THR A 20 -9.12 32.55 -14.82
C THR A 20 -7.82 33.18 -14.32
N SER A 21 -6.66 32.56 -14.54
CA SER A 21 -5.38 33.04 -13.99
C SER A 21 -4.51 33.74 -15.02
N PRO A 22 -3.82 34.85 -14.65
CA PRO A 22 -2.78 35.46 -15.46
C PRO A 22 -1.67 34.46 -15.79
N ALA A 23 -1.07 34.56 -16.98
CA ALA A 23 -0.03 33.64 -17.45
C ALA A 23 1.15 33.44 -16.46
N LYS A 24 1.44 34.44 -15.63
CA LYS A 24 2.50 34.39 -14.60
C LYS A 24 2.15 33.55 -13.38
N ASP A 25 0.87 33.35 -13.09
CA ASP A 25 0.39 32.64 -11.88
C ASP A 25 -0.04 31.19 -12.16
N ILE A 26 -0.22 30.83 -13.45
CA ILE A 26 -0.61 29.49 -13.88
C ILE A 26 0.36 28.43 -13.37
N GLU A 27 1.68 28.63 -13.55
CA GLU A 27 2.68 27.64 -13.12
C GLU A 27 2.59 27.36 -11.61
N LYS A 28 2.46 28.43 -10.81
CA LYS A 28 2.38 28.34 -9.35
C LYS A 28 1.11 27.61 -8.91
N ASN A 29 -0.03 27.94 -9.51
CA ASN A 29 -1.32 27.34 -9.16
C ASN A 29 -1.39 25.86 -9.59
N ILE A 30 -0.90 25.52 -10.79
CA ILE A 30 -0.83 24.12 -11.24
C ILE A 30 0.10 23.30 -10.35
N ARG A 31 1.28 23.84 -9.97
CA ARG A 31 2.20 23.14 -9.06
C ARG A 31 1.55 22.87 -7.71
N ALA A 32 0.87 23.86 -7.13
CA ALA A 32 0.16 23.71 -5.86
C ALA A 32 -0.95 22.64 -5.94
N LEU A 33 -1.73 22.61 -7.04
CA LEU A 33 -2.74 21.59 -7.27
C LEU A 33 -2.15 20.18 -7.41
N LEU A 34 -1.05 20.02 -8.13
CA LEU A 34 -0.38 18.73 -8.29
C LEU A 34 0.18 18.22 -6.95
N THR A 35 0.81 19.10 -6.17
CA THR A 35 1.32 18.74 -4.84
C THR A 35 0.17 18.33 -3.91
N GLN A 36 -0.93 19.10 -3.88
CA GLN A 36 -2.11 18.76 -3.10
C GLN A 36 -2.78 17.47 -3.60
N GLY A 37 -2.76 17.25 -4.91
CA GLY A 37 -3.32 16.07 -5.55
C GLY A 37 -2.57 14.79 -5.21
N LEU A 38 -1.23 14.82 -5.29
CA LEU A 38 -0.37 13.71 -4.89
C LEU A 38 -0.49 13.41 -3.38
N ALA A 39 -0.65 14.44 -2.55
CA ALA A 39 -0.90 14.25 -1.11
C ALA A 39 -2.25 13.57 -0.81
N LYS A 40 -3.28 13.77 -1.66
CA LYS A 40 -4.61 13.15 -1.51
C LYS A 40 -4.70 11.72 -2.03
N LEU A 41 -3.74 11.28 -2.85
CA LEU A 41 -3.73 9.94 -3.44
C LEU A 41 -3.09 8.88 -2.52
N ASP A 42 -2.81 9.21 -1.24
CA ASP A 42 -2.07 8.37 -0.29
C ASP A 42 -0.83 7.75 -0.97
N VAL A 43 -0.12 8.55 -1.76
CA VAL A 43 1.06 8.09 -2.50
C VAL A 43 2.13 7.80 -1.48
N VAL A 44 2.24 6.52 -1.11
CA VAL A 44 3.39 6.02 -0.35
C VAL A 44 4.63 6.36 -1.15
N THR A 45 5.56 7.05 -0.49
CA THR A 45 6.86 7.31 -1.07
C THR A 45 7.51 5.98 -1.45
N ARG A 46 8.41 6.01 -2.43
CA ARG A 46 9.14 4.79 -2.82
C ARG A 46 9.86 4.16 -1.62
N GLU A 47 10.39 4.99 -0.73
CA GLU A 47 11.07 4.59 0.50
C GLU A 47 10.13 3.87 1.48
N GLU A 48 8.91 4.40 1.68
CA GLU A 48 7.89 3.74 2.52
C GLU A 48 7.42 2.41 1.93
N PHE A 49 7.25 2.36 0.60
CA PHE A 49 6.91 1.12 -0.09
C PHE A 49 8.01 0.05 0.09
N ASP A 50 9.27 0.41 -0.08
CA ASP A 50 10.40 -0.50 0.08
C ASP A 50 10.52 -0.97 1.56
N ALA A 51 10.26 -0.08 2.53
CA ALA A 51 10.24 -0.41 3.95
C ALA A 51 9.12 -1.41 4.31
N GLN A 52 7.90 -1.20 3.79
CA GLN A 52 6.77 -2.12 3.99
C GLN A 52 7.03 -3.49 3.34
N SER A 53 7.61 -3.50 2.14
CA SER A 53 7.99 -4.72 1.43
C SER A 53 8.99 -5.56 2.25
N LEU A 54 9.99 -4.91 2.84
CA LEU A 54 10.95 -5.57 3.72
C LEU A 54 10.29 -6.13 5.00
N GLN A 55 9.37 -5.37 5.60
CA GLN A 55 8.63 -5.85 6.77
C GLN A 55 7.75 -7.06 6.43
N LEU A 56 7.10 -7.04 5.27
CA LEU A 56 6.30 -8.16 4.78
C LEU A 56 7.14 -9.41 4.55
N ALA A 57 8.35 -9.26 3.98
CA ALA A 57 9.28 -10.37 3.80
C ALA A 57 9.63 -11.04 5.16
N ARG A 58 9.93 -10.24 6.19
CA ARG A 58 10.19 -10.76 7.55
C ARG A 58 8.98 -11.45 8.17
N ILE A 59 7.77 -10.95 7.92
CA ILE A 59 6.54 -11.59 8.41
C ILE A 59 6.34 -12.95 7.73
N ARG A 60 6.57 -13.04 6.42
CA ARG A 60 6.50 -14.32 5.68
C ARG A 60 7.50 -15.34 6.23
N GLU A 61 8.74 -14.93 6.46
CA GLU A 61 9.75 -15.81 7.06
C GLU A 61 9.30 -16.34 8.45
N ARG A 62 8.79 -15.45 9.30
CA ARG A 62 8.25 -15.85 10.62
C ARG A 62 7.04 -16.78 10.50
N LEU A 63 6.18 -16.54 9.51
CA LEU A 63 5.02 -17.39 9.23
C LEU A 63 5.47 -18.80 8.85
N GLU A 64 6.43 -18.94 7.93
CA GLU A 64 6.95 -20.25 7.52
C GLU A 64 7.56 -21.03 8.69
N VAL A 65 8.27 -20.35 9.61
CA VAL A 65 8.81 -20.98 10.83
C VAL A 65 7.69 -21.49 11.73
N LEU A 66 6.63 -20.68 11.92
CA LEU A 66 5.49 -21.07 12.74
C LEU A 66 4.71 -22.24 12.10
N GLU A 67 4.48 -22.19 10.79
CA GLU A 67 3.82 -23.27 10.05
C GLU A 67 4.57 -24.59 10.19
N LYS A 68 5.90 -24.59 10.07
CA LYS A 68 6.73 -25.78 10.31
C LYS A 68 6.57 -26.32 11.72
N ARG A 69 6.62 -25.44 12.72
CA ARG A 69 6.48 -25.83 14.12
C ARG A 69 5.10 -26.42 14.42
N VAL A 70 4.05 -25.88 13.82
CA VAL A 70 2.70 -26.46 13.93
C VAL A 70 2.67 -27.85 13.29
N ALA A 71 3.20 -28.02 12.08
CA ALA A 71 3.24 -29.32 11.40
C ALA A 71 4.01 -30.39 12.20
N GLU A 72 5.13 -30.00 12.83
CA GLU A 72 5.89 -30.89 13.72
C GLU A 72 5.04 -31.32 14.94
N LEU A 73 4.35 -30.38 15.58
CA LEU A 73 3.48 -30.66 16.72
C LEU A 73 2.29 -31.55 16.34
N GLU A 74 1.66 -31.28 15.20
CA GLU A 74 0.56 -32.10 14.66
C GLU A 74 1.03 -33.54 14.38
N THR A 75 2.24 -33.71 13.84
CA THR A 75 2.86 -35.02 13.63
C THR A 75 3.10 -35.76 14.94
N ILE A 76 3.65 -35.07 15.95
CA ILE A 76 3.90 -35.65 17.29
C ILE A 76 2.57 -36.10 17.92
N LEU A 77 1.55 -35.24 17.91
CA LEU A 77 0.23 -35.55 18.46
C LEU A 77 -0.40 -36.78 17.79
N THR A 78 -0.33 -36.84 16.45
CA THR A 78 -0.87 -37.97 15.70
C THR A 78 -0.13 -39.27 16.03
N SER A 79 1.20 -39.24 16.10
CA SER A 79 2.01 -40.42 16.42
C SER A 79 1.80 -40.94 17.86
N GLY A 80 1.62 -40.04 18.83
CA GLY A 80 1.33 -40.40 20.21
C GLY A 80 -0.07 -41.01 20.40
N GLN A 81 -1.04 -40.56 19.60
CA GLN A 81 -2.39 -41.13 19.59
C GLN A 81 -2.46 -42.52 18.96
N THR A 82 -1.59 -42.82 17.98
CA THR A 82 -1.50 -44.16 17.39
C THR A 82 -0.96 -45.19 18.40
N TYR A 83 0.04 -44.82 19.21
CA TYR A 83 0.63 -45.71 20.23
C TYR A 83 -0.28 -45.99 21.43
N GLN A 84 -1.23 -45.10 21.75
CA GLN A 84 -2.17 -45.29 22.86
C GLN A 84 -3.41 -46.12 22.48
N ARG A 85 -3.62 -46.41 21.19
CA ARG A 85 -4.77 -47.17 20.68
C ARG A 85 -4.48 -48.64 20.34
N SER A 86 -3.21 -49.04 20.35
CA SER A 86 -2.73 -50.41 20.14
C SER A 86 -2.44 -51.11 21.48
#